data_AF-A0A0V0R8X2-F1
#
_entry.id   AF-A0A0V0R8X2-F1
#
_cell.length_a   1.000
_cell.length_b   1.000
_cell.length_c   1.000
_cell.angle_alpha   90.00
_cell.angle_beta   90.00
_cell.angle_gamma   90.00
#
_symmetry.space_group_name_H-M   'P 1'
#
loop_
_entity.id
_entity.type
_entity.pdbx_description
1 polymer ?
#
loop_
_entity_poly.entity_id
_entity_poly.type
_entity_poly.pdbx_seq_one_letter_code
_entity_poly.pdbx_strand_id
1 'polypeptide(L)'
;MELKNELKTLKEMENNNSKKIKEQNDLIEKIESENSKLKNQQFESLQNLGVQDLDEIQSEIASKDTRIREQQKYIDELKKQNEEQQTELKEEIHMQNQKLDEMKHLLEIEKLYEDKYEECEVLKKQIGNSSKGQSEIEKELLEKEKNIQSLHTKINNLKAKLDKEKQESVELQVTLEKKGFQIENLNKNIEKLNQENQQYKGSVQRLNEQIQLLKEEFRKQDPAVQSPDIQSKYLQYRNNLKQELQKEGSKIADFQEYLGNFVGSLESPRRNLNNQDFNVIIHSQGSQEEDLDKRNPLSLQINSNRQESSNQIQDESHNNINNNNKQNQYIDTNNNIDELNSHRTNNKQGSYGRMLTEESDDIKQNNKVLKDKIRELVIEIEALKTTLQAQDSQGIQGSSDERQGLISSNEALSDLIKKKSQLIDSLSIKVVQQEVEMNQLKKETAQVQKLKKNQKMFKNQIELVKHDYNEQIKQKEEEMKLLITVLYELRDQKAQTA
;
A
#
# COMPACT_ATOMS: atom_id res chain seq x y z
N MET A 1 -104.08 -114.72 -124.80
CA MET A 1 -102.63 -114.90 -124.98
C MET A 1 -101.80 -113.76 -124.39
N GLU A 2 -102.34 -112.55 -124.18
CA GLU A 2 -101.63 -111.41 -123.59
C GLU A 2 -101.18 -111.58 -122.13
N LEU A 3 -102.01 -112.17 -121.26
CA LEU A 3 -101.67 -112.40 -119.83
C LEU A 3 -100.42 -113.27 -119.60
N LYS A 4 -100.05 -114.12 -120.56
CA LYS A 4 -98.87 -115.00 -120.43
C LYS A 4 -97.55 -114.26 -120.71
N ASN A 5 -97.61 -113.20 -121.51
CA ASN A 5 -96.46 -112.33 -121.77
C ASN A 5 -96.24 -111.38 -120.59
N GLU A 6 -97.29 -110.79 -120.01
CA GLU A 6 -97.18 -109.95 -118.81
C GLU A 6 -96.61 -110.72 -117.61
N LEU A 7 -97.00 -111.99 -117.42
CA LEU A 7 -96.46 -112.82 -116.34
C LEU A 7 -94.96 -113.09 -116.51
N LYS A 8 -94.47 -113.17 -117.76
CA LYS A 8 -93.03 -113.33 -118.04
C LYS A 8 -92.27 -112.05 -117.72
N THR A 9 -92.83 -110.89 -118.11
CA THR A 9 -92.23 -109.58 -117.83
C THR A 9 -92.21 -109.30 -116.32
N LEU A 10 -93.26 -109.67 -115.60
CA LEU A 10 -93.31 -109.53 -114.13
C LEU A 10 -92.29 -110.44 -113.43
N LYS A 11 -92.08 -111.67 -113.90
CA LYS A 11 -91.03 -112.55 -113.35
C LYS A 11 -89.62 -112.04 -113.65
N GLU A 12 -89.38 -111.43 -114.81
CA GLU A 12 -88.10 -110.80 -115.11
C GLU A 12 -87.86 -109.53 -114.27
N MET A 13 -88.91 -108.74 -114.00
CA MET A 13 -88.85 -107.60 -113.09
C MET A 13 -88.62 -108.02 -111.63
N GLU A 14 -89.27 -109.09 -111.16
CA GLU A 14 -89.09 -109.65 -109.82
C GLU A 14 -87.64 -110.13 -109.63
N ASN A 15 -87.08 -110.81 -110.64
CA ASN A 15 -85.70 -111.31 -110.57
C ASN A 15 -84.67 -110.16 -110.60
N ASN A 16 -84.91 -109.12 -111.41
CA ASN A 16 -84.07 -107.91 -111.42
C ASN A 16 -84.17 -107.13 -110.09
N ASN A 17 -85.36 -107.05 -109.50
CA ASN A 17 -85.55 -106.40 -108.20
C ASN A 17 -84.88 -107.20 -107.08
N SER A 18 -84.96 -108.53 -107.10
CA SER A 18 -84.26 -109.37 -106.13
C SER A 18 -82.73 -109.21 -106.22
N LYS A 19 -82.19 -109.02 -107.43
CA LYS A 19 -80.77 -108.75 -107.62
C LYS A 19 -80.36 -107.36 -107.11
N LYS A 20 -81.16 -106.32 -107.38
CA LYS A 20 -80.95 -104.97 -106.83
C LYS A 20 -81.03 -104.92 -105.31
N ILE A 21 -81.98 -105.65 -104.71
CA ILE A 21 -82.12 -105.73 -103.25
C ILE A 21 -80.88 -106.38 -102.62
N LYS A 22 -80.34 -107.43 -103.25
CA LYS A 22 -79.11 -108.07 -102.79
C LYS A 22 -77.90 -107.13 -102.86
N GLU A 23 -77.73 -106.43 -103.98
CA GLU A 23 -76.67 -105.43 -104.13
C GLU A 23 -76.79 -104.27 -103.13
N GLN A 24 -78.02 -103.85 -102.80
CA GLN A 24 -78.28 -102.85 -101.78
C GLN A 24 -77.92 -103.35 -100.37
N ASN A 25 -78.24 -104.60 -100.04
CA ASN A 25 -77.89 -105.19 -98.75
C ASN A 25 -76.38 -105.36 -98.57
N ASP A 26 -75.67 -105.79 -99.62
CA ASP A 26 -74.20 -105.88 -99.60
C ASP A 26 -73.56 -104.49 -99.40
N LEU A 27 -74.18 -103.43 -99.95
CA LEU A 27 -73.76 -102.05 -99.74
C LEU A 27 -74.00 -101.58 -98.29
N ILE A 28 -75.13 -101.96 -97.70
CA ILE A 28 -75.48 -101.64 -96.30
C ILE A 28 -74.49 -102.31 -95.35
N GLU A 29 -74.19 -103.59 -95.51
CA GLU A 29 -73.19 -104.28 -94.67
C GLU A 29 -71.80 -103.63 -94.76
N LYS A 30 -71.41 -103.16 -95.95
CA LYS A 30 -70.14 -102.45 -96.14
C LYS A 30 -70.12 -101.11 -95.40
N ILE A 31 -71.22 -100.35 -95.46
CA ILE A 31 -71.37 -99.08 -94.74
C ILE A 31 -71.37 -99.30 -93.22
N GLU A 32 -72.04 -100.34 -92.73
CA GLU A 32 -72.07 -100.67 -91.30
C GLU A 32 -70.69 -101.09 -90.78
N SER A 33 -69.92 -101.82 -91.59
CA SER A 33 -68.53 -102.17 -91.28
C SER A 33 -67.62 -100.93 -91.22
N GLU A 34 -67.75 -100.00 -92.16
CA GLU A 34 -66.98 -98.74 -92.16
C GLU A 34 -67.35 -97.82 -91.00
N ASN A 35 -68.64 -97.69 -90.68
CA ASN A 35 -69.10 -96.92 -89.52
C ASN A 35 -68.56 -97.50 -88.20
N SER A 36 -68.50 -98.82 -88.07
CA SER A 36 -67.92 -99.47 -86.89
C SER A 36 -66.43 -99.18 -86.75
N LYS A 37 -65.68 -99.15 -87.86
CA LYS A 37 -64.24 -98.78 -87.86
C LYS A 37 -64.03 -97.32 -87.49
N LEU A 38 -64.83 -96.41 -88.06
CA LEU A 38 -64.77 -94.97 -87.75
C LEU A 38 -65.09 -94.68 -86.29
N LYS A 39 -66.08 -95.38 -85.73
CA LYS A 39 -66.47 -95.22 -84.32
C LYS A 39 -65.37 -95.68 -83.37
N ASN A 40 -64.69 -96.77 -83.69
CA ASN A 40 -63.53 -97.24 -82.93
C ASN A 40 -62.33 -96.29 -83.06
N GLN A 41 -62.07 -95.76 -84.24
CA GLN A 41 -61.01 -94.75 -84.44
C GLN A 41 -61.30 -93.44 -83.68
N GLN A 42 -62.55 -92.98 -83.64
CA GLN A 42 -62.93 -91.82 -82.82
C GLN A 42 -62.79 -92.10 -81.32
N PHE A 43 -63.13 -93.30 -80.86
CA PHE A 43 -62.99 -93.67 -79.45
C PHE A 43 -61.52 -93.74 -79.01
N GLU A 44 -60.65 -94.34 -79.83
CA GLU A 44 -59.20 -94.36 -79.59
C GLU A 44 -58.57 -92.95 -79.62
N SER A 45 -59.06 -92.07 -80.49
CA SER A 45 -58.60 -90.68 -80.56
C SER A 45 -58.99 -89.87 -79.30
N LEU A 46 -60.20 -90.08 -78.78
CA LEU A 46 -60.69 -89.39 -77.58
C LEU A 46 -60.04 -89.90 -76.29
N GLN A 47 -59.66 -91.17 -76.23
CA GLN A 47 -58.96 -91.75 -75.08
C GLN A 47 -57.51 -91.27 -74.97
N ASN A 48 -56.86 -90.96 -76.10
CA ASN A 48 -55.49 -90.45 -76.13
C ASN A 48 -55.38 -88.94 -75.90
N LEU A 49 -56.36 -88.13 -76.33
CA LEU A 49 -56.38 -86.67 -76.04
C LEU A 49 -56.81 -86.32 -74.60
N GLY A 50 -57.61 -87.16 -73.93
CA GLY A 50 -58.15 -86.83 -72.61
C GLY A 50 -57.23 -87.11 -71.41
N VAL A 51 -56.22 -87.97 -71.55
CA VAL A 51 -55.35 -88.38 -70.44
C VAL A 51 -53.96 -87.73 -70.53
N GLN A 52 -53.40 -87.61 -71.73
CA GLN A 52 -52.07 -87.00 -71.91
C GLN A 52 -52.08 -85.48 -71.64
N ASP A 53 -53.10 -84.76 -72.10
CA ASP A 53 -53.19 -83.30 -71.88
C ASP A 53 -53.45 -82.94 -70.40
N LEU A 54 -54.14 -83.82 -69.65
CA LEU A 54 -54.42 -83.63 -68.22
C LEU A 54 -53.16 -83.82 -67.36
N ASP A 55 -52.35 -84.85 -67.65
CA ASP A 55 -51.08 -85.08 -66.96
C ASP A 55 -50.06 -83.95 -67.26
N GLU A 56 -50.04 -83.43 -68.49
CA GLU A 56 -49.19 -82.30 -68.88
C GLU A 56 -49.60 -81.01 -68.13
N ILE A 57 -50.90 -80.70 -68.06
CA ILE A 57 -51.42 -79.56 -67.29
C ILE A 57 -51.10 -79.71 -65.80
N GLN A 58 -51.24 -80.91 -65.22
CA GLN A 58 -50.91 -81.14 -63.81
C GLN A 58 -49.42 -80.96 -63.53
N SER A 59 -48.55 -81.42 -64.43
CA SER A 59 -47.10 -81.19 -64.36
C SER A 59 -46.76 -79.70 -64.46
N GLU A 60 -47.41 -78.95 -65.36
CA GLU A 60 -47.22 -77.51 -65.50
C GLU A 60 -47.68 -76.74 -64.24
N ILE A 61 -48.82 -77.13 -63.65
CA ILE A 61 -49.30 -76.58 -62.37
C ILE A 61 -48.30 -76.85 -61.26
N ALA A 62 -47.82 -78.08 -61.11
CA ALA A 62 -46.83 -78.43 -60.08
C ALA A 62 -45.52 -77.64 -60.23
N SER A 63 -45.07 -77.43 -61.48
CA SER A 63 -43.91 -76.58 -61.79
C SER A 63 -44.16 -75.11 -61.42
N LYS A 64 -45.33 -74.56 -61.77
CA LYS A 64 -45.73 -73.19 -61.41
C LYS A 64 -45.84 -73.02 -59.89
N ASP A 65 -46.41 -73.98 -59.17
CA ASP A 65 -46.48 -73.97 -57.71
C ASP A 65 -45.09 -73.98 -57.07
N THR A 66 -44.17 -74.77 -57.62
CA THR A 66 -42.77 -74.79 -57.16
C THR A 66 -42.12 -73.41 -57.36
N ARG A 67 -42.29 -72.81 -58.53
CA ARG A 67 -41.81 -71.45 -58.83
C ARG A 67 -42.42 -70.40 -57.92
N ILE A 68 -43.73 -70.49 -57.61
CA ILE A 68 -44.40 -69.58 -56.67
C ILE A 68 -43.78 -69.70 -55.27
N ARG A 69 -43.51 -70.92 -54.80
CA ARG A 69 -42.85 -71.14 -53.49
C ARG A 69 -41.43 -70.57 -53.48
N GLU A 70 -40.67 -70.73 -54.55
CA GLU A 70 -39.32 -70.15 -54.68
C GLU A 70 -39.37 -68.61 -54.68
N GLN A 71 -40.30 -68.01 -55.42
CA GLN A 71 -40.52 -66.56 -55.42
C GLN A 71 -40.95 -66.04 -54.04
N GLN A 72 -41.79 -66.79 -53.32
CA GLN A 72 -42.19 -66.42 -51.97
C GLN A 72 -41.01 -66.44 -51.00
N LYS A 73 -40.16 -67.48 -51.06
CA LYS A 73 -38.90 -67.53 -50.28
C LYS A 73 -38.01 -66.33 -50.58
N TYR A 74 -37.84 -65.99 -51.85
CA TYR A 74 -37.05 -64.83 -52.26
C TYR A 74 -37.63 -63.50 -51.75
N ILE A 75 -38.96 -63.34 -51.77
CA ILE A 75 -39.65 -62.17 -51.20
C ILE A 75 -39.40 -62.09 -49.69
N ASP A 76 -39.46 -63.21 -48.98
CA ASP A 76 -39.25 -63.25 -47.53
C ASP A 76 -37.78 -62.95 -47.16
N GLU A 77 -36.82 -63.43 -47.95
CA GLU A 77 -35.40 -63.07 -47.83
C GLU A 77 -35.16 -61.56 -48.05
N LEU A 78 -35.77 -60.98 -49.08
CA LEU A 78 -35.68 -59.54 -49.35
C LEU A 78 -36.31 -58.69 -48.24
N LYS A 79 -37.46 -59.13 -47.69
CA LYS A 79 -38.08 -58.46 -46.54
C LYS A 79 -37.15 -58.47 -45.33
N LYS A 80 -36.55 -59.62 -45.03
CA LYS A 80 -35.59 -59.77 -43.93
C LYS A 80 -34.38 -58.86 -44.13
N GLN A 81 -33.78 -58.84 -45.32
CA GLN A 81 -32.66 -57.94 -45.64
C GLN A 81 -33.05 -56.46 -45.47
N ASN A 82 -34.26 -56.08 -45.90
CA ASN A 82 -34.76 -54.72 -45.73
C ASN A 82 -35.00 -54.37 -44.25
N GLU A 83 -35.48 -55.31 -43.43
CA GLU A 83 -35.62 -55.12 -41.97
C GLU A 83 -34.27 -54.96 -41.27
N GLU A 84 -33.26 -55.74 -41.67
CA GLU A 84 -31.87 -55.62 -41.18
C GLU A 84 -31.29 -54.24 -41.55
N GLN A 85 -31.40 -53.82 -42.82
CA GLN A 85 -30.94 -52.50 -43.28
C GLN A 85 -31.67 -51.34 -42.57
N GLN A 86 -32.96 -51.46 -42.31
CA GLN A 86 -33.71 -50.44 -41.56
C GLN A 86 -33.26 -50.35 -40.09
N THR A 87 -32.82 -51.46 -39.51
CA THR A 87 -32.30 -51.49 -38.13
C THR A 87 -30.92 -50.84 -38.08
N GLU A 88 -30.02 -51.21 -38.99
CA GLU A 88 -28.70 -50.58 -39.14
C GLU A 88 -28.81 -49.06 -39.36
N LEU A 89 -29.71 -48.62 -40.24
CA LEU A 89 -29.94 -47.19 -40.50
C LEU A 89 -30.45 -46.45 -39.26
N LYS A 90 -31.33 -47.06 -38.46
CA LYS A 90 -31.81 -46.46 -37.20
C LYS A 90 -30.69 -46.31 -36.18
N GLU A 91 -29.82 -47.32 -36.07
CA GLU A 91 -28.65 -47.27 -35.19
C GLU A 91 -27.66 -46.19 -35.65
N GLU A 92 -27.42 -46.06 -36.96
CA GLU A 92 -26.58 -45.00 -37.51
C GLU A 92 -27.14 -43.60 -37.21
N ILE A 93 -28.45 -43.38 -37.43
CA ILE A 93 -29.12 -42.12 -37.08
C ILE A 93 -28.99 -41.83 -35.58
N HIS A 94 -29.13 -42.85 -34.73
CA HIS A 94 -28.96 -42.69 -33.29
C HIS A 94 -27.54 -42.25 -32.93
N MET A 95 -26.51 -42.90 -33.48
CA MET A 95 -25.11 -42.51 -33.27
C MET A 95 -24.80 -41.11 -33.82
N GLN A 96 -25.35 -40.73 -34.97
CA GLN A 96 -25.17 -39.38 -35.52
C GLN A 96 -25.82 -38.31 -34.64
N ASN A 97 -27.00 -38.58 -34.08
CA ASN A 97 -27.65 -37.68 -33.12
C ASN A 97 -26.84 -37.53 -31.82
N GLN A 98 -26.28 -38.62 -31.30
CA GLN A 98 -25.37 -38.56 -30.14
C GLN A 98 -24.14 -37.68 -30.43
N LYS A 99 -23.48 -37.86 -31.58
CA LYS A 99 -22.35 -37.02 -32.01
C LYS A 99 -22.73 -35.55 -32.16
N LEU A 100 -23.95 -35.27 -32.65
CA LEU A 100 -24.45 -33.91 -32.78
C LEU A 100 -24.62 -33.23 -31.41
N ASP A 101 -25.11 -33.97 -30.40
CA ASP A 101 -25.26 -33.45 -29.05
C ASP A 101 -23.90 -33.23 -28.37
N GLU A 102 -22.93 -34.13 -28.56
CA GLU A 102 -21.54 -33.93 -28.12
C GLU A 102 -20.93 -32.67 -28.75
N MET A 103 -21.14 -32.45 -30.06
CA MET A 103 -20.64 -31.28 -30.77
C MET A 103 -21.27 -29.97 -30.24
N LYS A 104 -22.56 -29.98 -29.86
CA LYS A 104 -23.19 -28.83 -29.21
C LYS A 104 -22.57 -28.52 -27.85
N HIS A 105 -22.28 -29.54 -27.04
CA HIS A 105 -21.61 -29.36 -25.75
C HIS A 105 -20.19 -28.80 -25.91
N LEU A 106 -19.44 -29.27 -26.91
CA LEU A 106 -18.11 -28.72 -27.20
C LEU A 106 -18.18 -27.24 -27.60
N LEU A 107 -19.16 -26.85 -28.41
CA LEU A 107 -19.36 -25.45 -28.80
C LEU A 107 -19.71 -24.56 -27.59
N GLU A 108 -20.45 -25.08 -26.61
CA GLU A 108 -20.74 -24.36 -25.37
C GLU A 108 -19.50 -24.19 -24.49
N ILE A 109 -18.65 -25.23 -24.39
CA ILE A 109 -17.36 -25.15 -23.70
C ILE A 109 -16.42 -24.14 -24.37
N GLU A 110 -16.39 -24.09 -25.70
CA GLU A 110 -15.57 -23.12 -26.46
C GLU A 110 -15.97 -21.67 -26.15
N LYS A 111 -17.29 -21.38 -26.11
CA LYS A 111 -17.79 -20.07 -25.70
C LYS A 111 -17.40 -19.71 -24.27
N LEU A 112 -17.55 -20.65 -23.34
CA LEU A 112 -17.13 -20.43 -21.94
C LEU A 112 -15.64 -20.17 -21.82
N TYR A 113 -14.82 -20.82 -22.66
CA TYR A 113 -13.38 -20.58 -22.70
C TYR A 113 -13.05 -19.19 -23.24
N GLU A 114 -13.72 -18.73 -24.29
CA GLU A 114 -13.56 -17.39 -24.87
C GLU A 114 -13.96 -16.30 -23.85
N ASP A 115 -15.12 -16.44 -23.20
CA ASP A 115 -15.57 -15.53 -22.14
C ASP A 115 -14.54 -15.44 -20.99
N LYS A 116 -13.97 -16.58 -20.57
CA LYS A 116 -12.95 -16.62 -19.52
C LYS A 116 -11.63 -16.01 -19.96
N TYR A 117 -11.27 -16.16 -21.22
CA TYR A 117 -10.08 -15.53 -21.80
C TYR A 117 -10.21 -14.00 -21.79
N GLU A 118 -11.37 -13.47 -22.18
CA GLU A 118 -11.65 -12.03 -22.12
C GLU A 118 -11.58 -11.49 -20.69
N GLU A 119 -12.16 -12.21 -19.72
CA GLU A 119 -12.07 -11.86 -18.29
C GLU A 119 -10.60 -11.78 -17.82
N CYS A 120 -9.76 -12.74 -18.22
CA CYS A 120 -8.33 -12.73 -17.93
C CYS A 120 -7.60 -11.52 -18.52
N GLU A 121 -7.91 -11.11 -19.75
CA GLU A 121 -7.30 -9.93 -20.38
C GLU A 121 -7.75 -8.61 -19.69
N VAL A 122 -8.99 -8.52 -19.22
CA VAL A 122 -9.45 -7.39 -18.39
C VAL A 122 -8.69 -7.33 -17.07
N LEU A 123 -8.58 -8.45 -16.35
CA LEU A 123 -7.85 -8.52 -15.08
C LEU A 123 -6.36 -8.15 -15.26
N LYS A 124 -5.73 -8.62 -16.34
CA LYS A 124 -4.34 -8.27 -16.68
C LYS A 124 -4.15 -6.78 -16.89
N LYS A 125 -5.09 -6.10 -17.57
CA LYS A 125 -5.09 -4.63 -17.71
C LYS A 125 -5.25 -3.93 -16.35
N GLN A 126 -6.15 -4.41 -15.50
CA GLN A 126 -6.34 -3.86 -14.15
C GLN A 126 -5.10 -4.00 -13.25
N ILE A 127 -4.42 -5.15 -13.32
CA ILE A 127 -3.15 -5.38 -12.63
C ILE A 127 -2.09 -4.39 -13.14
N GLY A 128 -1.97 -4.24 -14.47
CA GLY A 128 -1.02 -3.30 -15.08
C GLY A 128 -1.26 -1.85 -14.64
N ASN A 129 -2.51 -1.41 -14.54
CA ASN A 129 -2.86 -0.08 -14.03
C ASN A 129 -2.55 0.07 -12.54
N SER A 130 -2.85 -0.94 -11.73
CA SER A 130 -2.53 -0.95 -10.29
C SER A 130 -1.02 -0.86 -10.05
N SER A 131 -0.21 -1.60 -10.82
CA SER A 131 1.26 -1.54 -10.73
C SER A 131 1.82 -0.17 -11.11
N LYS A 132 1.23 0.51 -12.10
CA LYS A 132 1.61 1.89 -12.43
C LYS A 132 1.31 2.85 -11.28
N GLY A 133 0.11 2.76 -10.70
CA GLY A 133 -0.28 3.57 -9.54
C GLY A 133 0.63 3.34 -8.32
N GLN A 134 1.04 2.10 -8.08
CA GLN A 134 2.01 1.78 -7.02
C GLN A 134 3.36 2.47 -7.26
N SER A 135 3.87 2.44 -8.50
CA SER A 135 5.14 3.11 -8.84
C SER A 135 5.08 4.64 -8.66
N GLU A 136 3.94 5.26 -8.94
CA GLU A 136 3.72 6.70 -8.72
C GLU A 136 3.71 7.04 -7.22
N ILE A 137 3.02 6.25 -6.40
CA ILE A 137 3.00 6.41 -4.93
C ILE A 137 4.40 6.24 -4.34
N GLU A 138 5.16 5.25 -4.80
CA GLU A 138 6.55 5.03 -4.34
C GLU A 138 7.46 6.24 -4.66
N LYS A 139 7.27 6.87 -5.83
CA LYS A 139 8.00 8.09 -6.20
C LYS A 139 7.62 9.27 -5.30
N GLU A 140 6.33 9.48 -5.06
CA GLU A 140 5.86 10.56 -4.17
C GLU A 140 6.37 10.37 -2.74
N LEU A 141 6.34 9.13 -2.23
CA LEU A 141 6.85 8.81 -0.91
C LEU A 141 8.34 9.13 -0.78
N LEU A 142 9.15 8.75 -1.77
CA LEU A 142 10.58 9.05 -1.80
C LEU A 142 10.87 10.56 -1.86
N GLU A 143 10.03 11.33 -2.55
CA GLU A 143 10.11 12.79 -2.56
C GLU A 143 9.75 13.41 -1.20
N LYS A 144 8.69 12.93 -0.54
CA LYS A 144 8.31 13.36 0.81
C LYS A 144 9.40 13.02 1.83
N GLU A 145 10.03 11.85 1.75
CA GLU A 145 11.15 11.46 2.62
C GLU A 145 12.34 12.40 2.47
N LYS A 146 12.71 12.78 1.24
CA LYS A 146 13.76 13.78 0.99
C LYS A 146 13.41 15.14 1.60
N ASN A 147 12.16 15.57 1.50
CA ASN A 147 11.70 16.82 2.10
C ASN A 147 11.77 16.77 3.64
N ILE A 148 11.39 15.65 4.26
CA ILE A 148 11.52 15.45 5.71
C ILE A 148 12.99 15.53 6.14
N GLN A 149 13.89 14.86 5.43
CA GLN A 149 15.33 14.93 5.72
C GLN A 149 15.86 16.37 5.65
N SER A 150 15.48 17.12 4.61
CA SER A 150 15.85 18.54 4.46
C SER A 150 15.35 19.40 5.64
N LEU A 151 14.09 19.22 6.05
CA LEU A 151 13.53 19.91 7.21
C LEU A 151 14.25 19.54 8.50
N HIS A 152 14.61 18.27 8.69
CA HIS A 152 15.36 17.82 9.86
C HIS A 152 16.74 18.50 9.93
N THR A 153 17.45 18.62 8.81
CA THR A 153 18.70 19.38 8.73
C THR A 153 18.50 20.86 9.10
N LYS A 154 17.43 21.50 8.60
CA LYS A 154 17.11 22.89 8.96
C LYS A 154 16.84 23.06 10.45
N ILE A 155 16.08 22.14 11.06
CA ILE A 155 15.80 22.15 12.51
C ILE A 155 17.10 22.04 13.31
N ASN A 156 17.99 21.13 12.93
CA ASN A 156 19.27 20.94 13.65
C ASN A 156 20.16 22.18 13.54
N ASN A 157 20.21 22.83 12.38
CA ASN A 157 20.94 24.08 12.21
C ASN A 157 20.36 25.22 13.06
N LEU A 158 19.02 25.32 13.14
CA LEU A 158 18.36 26.33 13.98
C LEU A 158 18.59 26.08 15.47
N LYS A 159 18.57 24.83 15.93
CA LYS A 159 18.92 24.47 17.31
C LYS A 159 20.35 24.88 17.64
N ALA A 160 21.30 24.58 16.77
CA ALA A 160 22.70 24.98 16.97
C ALA A 160 22.88 26.50 17.05
N LYS A 161 22.16 27.27 16.21
CA LYS A 161 22.15 28.74 16.30
C LYS A 161 21.57 29.23 17.64
N LEU A 162 20.45 28.67 18.06
CA LEU A 162 19.81 29.02 19.34
C LEU A 162 20.72 28.74 20.54
N ASP A 163 21.42 27.61 20.54
CA ASP A 163 22.35 27.26 21.63
C ASP A 163 23.55 28.22 21.67
N LYS A 164 24.04 28.64 20.50
CA LYS A 164 25.09 29.67 20.41
C LYS A 164 24.62 31.01 20.97
N GLU A 165 23.44 31.49 20.57
CA GLU A 165 22.87 32.75 21.05
C GLU A 165 22.61 32.72 22.58
N LYS A 166 22.17 31.57 23.12
CA LYS A 166 22.03 31.39 24.57
C LYS A 166 23.38 31.51 25.28
N GLN A 167 24.44 30.92 24.73
CA GLN A 167 25.77 31.04 25.31
C GLN A 167 26.25 32.50 25.30
N GLU A 168 26.12 33.19 24.17
CA GLU A 168 26.45 34.62 24.05
C GLU A 168 25.66 35.46 25.07
N SER A 169 24.38 35.17 25.29
CA SER A 169 23.56 35.84 26.30
C SER A 169 24.07 35.64 27.73
N VAL A 170 24.53 34.43 28.08
CA VAL A 170 25.11 34.15 29.40
C VAL A 170 26.43 34.89 29.59
N GLU A 171 27.28 34.93 28.57
CA GLU A 171 28.55 35.66 28.60
C GLU A 171 28.34 37.17 28.77
N LEU A 172 27.34 37.73 28.09
CA LEU A 172 26.93 39.13 28.25
C LEU A 172 26.41 39.41 29.66
N GLN A 173 25.60 38.52 30.24
CA GLN A 173 25.09 38.64 31.60
C GLN A 173 26.23 38.68 32.63
N VAL A 174 27.20 37.76 32.53
CA VAL A 174 28.40 37.74 33.39
C VAL A 174 29.21 39.04 33.25
N THR A 175 29.31 39.57 32.03
CA THR A 175 30.01 40.84 31.79
C THR A 175 29.28 42.01 32.44
N LEU A 176 27.95 42.06 32.36
CA LEU A 176 27.13 43.07 33.01
C LEU A 176 27.28 43.01 34.54
N GLU A 177 27.26 41.83 35.14
CA GLU A 177 27.48 41.65 36.59
C GLU A 177 28.84 42.19 37.02
N LYS A 178 29.92 41.84 36.31
CA LYS A 178 31.27 42.37 36.56
C LYS A 178 31.31 43.90 36.48
N LYS A 179 30.65 44.49 35.49
CA LYS A 179 30.56 45.95 35.34
C LYS A 179 29.73 46.58 36.48
N GLY A 180 28.66 45.92 36.92
CA GLY A 180 27.88 46.32 38.09
C GLY A 180 28.72 46.41 39.35
N PHE A 181 29.52 45.38 39.66
CA PHE A 181 30.44 45.40 40.81
C PHE A 181 31.51 46.50 40.70
N GLN A 182 32.04 46.74 39.50
CA GLN A 182 33.00 47.84 39.28
C GLN A 182 32.38 49.21 39.58
N ILE A 183 31.13 49.44 39.15
CA ILE A 183 30.39 50.68 39.44
C ILE A 183 30.15 50.83 40.95
N GLU A 184 29.74 49.76 41.63
CA GLU A 184 29.52 49.80 43.09
C GLU A 184 30.80 50.17 43.85
N ASN A 185 31.94 49.59 43.48
CA ASN A 185 33.24 49.91 44.08
C ASN A 185 33.66 51.36 43.82
N LEU A 186 33.45 51.86 42.59
CA LEU A 186 33.74 53.26 42.26
C LEU A 186 32.86 54.22 43.07
N ASN A 187 31.57 53.89 43.27
CA ASN A 187 30.67 54.69 44.09
C ASN A 187 31.13 54.76 45.56
N LYS A 188 31.57 53.63 46.15
CA LYS A 188 32.15 53.61 47.51
C LYS A 188 33.40 54.49 47.62
N ASN A 189 34.27 54.46 46.62
CA ASN A 189 35.45 55.33 46.58
C ASN A 189 35.09 56.81 46.49
N ILE A 190 34.10 57.17 45.66
CA ILE A 190 33.58 58.54 45.56
C ILE A 190 33.02 59.00 46.92
N GLU A 191 32.26 58.14 47.60
CA GLU A 191 31.69 58.46 48.91
C GLU A 191 32.78 58.71 49.96
N LYS A 192 33.83 57.89 49.99
CA LYS A 192 34.99 58.09 50.86
C LYS A 192 35.72 59.40 50.57
N LEU A 193 35.99 59.70 49.29
CA LEU A 193 36.63 60.95 48.89
C LEU A 193 35.78 62.18 49.28
N ASN A 194 34.45 62.08 49.17
CA ASN A 194 33.54 63.13 49.62
C ASN A 194 33.61 63.36 51.13
N GLN A 195 33.69 62.30 51.93
CA GLN A 195 33.87 62.41 53.38
C GLN A 195 35.21 63.07 53.75
N GLU A 196 36.31 62.66 53.11
CA GLU A 196 37.64 63.28 53.29
C GLU A 196 37.58 64.78 52.94
N ASN A 197 36.95 65.14 51.83
CA ASN A 197 36.79 66.54 51.42
C ASN A 197 35.99 67.37 52.46
N GLN A 198 34.92 66.80 53.03
CA GLN A 198 34.18 67.45 54.12
C GLN A 198 35.05 67.66 55.37
N GLN A 199 35.88 66.68 55.74
CA GLN A 199 36.82 66.82 56.86
C GLN A 199 37.85 67.93 56.60
N TYR A 200 38.43 67.99 55.40
CA TYR A 200 39.35 69.06 55.01
C TYR A 200 38.69 70.43 55.07
N LYS A 201 37.47 70.56 54.53
CA LYS A 201 36.70 71.81 54.61
C LYS A 201 36.48 72.27 56.05
N GLY A 202 36.15 71.34 56.96
CA GLY A 202 36.04 71.63 58.38
C GLY A 202 37.37 72.07 59.03
N SER A 203 38.48 71.43 58.67
CA SER A 203 39.81 71.83 59.14
C SER A 203 40.21 73.23 58.65
N VAL A 204 39.93 73.56 57.39
CA VAL A 204 40.16 74.91 56.84
C VAL A 204 39.32 75.95 57.59
N GLN A 205 38.06 75.65 57.90
CA GLN A 205 37.20 76.55 58.67
C GLN A 205 37.76 76.83 60.07
N ARG A 206 38.18 75.78 60.80
CA ARG A 206 38.82 75.92 62.12
C ARG A 206 40.10 76.76 62.08
N LEU A 207 40.95 76.52 61.08
CA LEU A 207 42.17 77.32 60.88
C LEU A 207 41.84 78.79 60.60
N ASN A 208 40.82 79.07 59.80
CA ASN A 208 40.36 80.43 59.54
C ASN A 208 39.83 81.11 60.80
N GLU A 209 39.08 80.41 61.65
CA GLU A 209 38.62 80.91 62.95
C GLU A 209 39.79 81.22 63.89
N GLN A 210 40.78 80.34 63.99
CA GLN A 210 42.01 80.59 64.75
C GLN A 210 42.77 81.82 64.25
N ILE A 211 42.87 81.99 62.93
CA ILE A 211 43.48 83.19 62.33
C ILE A 211 42.70 84.46 62.71
N GLN A 212 41.36 84.42 62.74
CA GLN A 212 40.55 85.57 63.15
C GLN A 212 40.77 85.90 64.63
N LEU A 213 40.76 84.89 65.51
CA LEU A 213 41.04 85.08 66.94
C LEU A 213 42.43 85.69 67.18
N LEU A 214 43.46 85.16 66.52
CA LEU A 214 44.82 85.72 66.58
C LEU A 214 44.87 87.18 66.08
N LYS A 215 44.14 87.51 65.01
CA LYS A 215 44.04 88.90 64.52
C LYS A 215 43.35 89.81 65.54
N GLU A 216 42.32 89.34 66.22
CA GLU A 216 41.64 90.10 67.26
C GLU A 216 42.50 90.28 68.52
N GLU A 217 43.21 89.24 68.96
CA GLU A 217 44.20 89.33 70.04
C GLU A 217 45.30 90.35 69.69
N PHE A 218 45.81 90.30 68.45
CA PHE A 218 46.79 91.26 67.96
C PHE A 218 46.25 92.70 67.93
N ARG A 219 44.95 92.90 67.66
CA ARG A 219 44.30 94.22 67.73
C ARG A 219 44.07 94.71 69.17
N LYS A 220 43.89 93.81 70.13
CA LYS A 220 43.68 94.14 71.56
C LYS A 220 44.99 94.45 72.28
N GLN A 221 46.13 93.98 71.77
CA GLN A 221 47.44 94.46 72.16
C GLN A 221 47.67 95.88 71.58
N ASP A 222 47.16 96.88 72.29
CA ASP A 222 47.59 98.30 72.39
C ASP A 222 48.23 98.99 71.15
N PRO A 223 47.67 100.12 70.64
CA PRO A 223 48.30 100.94 69.59
C PRO A 223 49.66 101.55 69.95
N ALA A 224 50.15 101.40 71.18
CA ALA A 224 51.40 101.99 71.67
C ALA A 224 52.66 101.12 71.50
N VAL A 225 52.64 100.02 70.74
CA VAL A 225 53.83 99.14 70.59
C VAL A 225 54.44 99.26 69.18
N GLN A 226 55.03 100.42 68.91
CA GLN A 226 56.09 100.57 67.89
C GLN A 226 57.44 100.19 68.50
N SER A 227 57.65 98.90 68.80
CA SER A 227 59.00 98.36 69.00
C SER A 227 59.42 97.59 67.75
N PRO A 228 60.54 97.94 67.09
CA PRO A 228 61.03 97.28 65.86
C PRO A 228 61.16 95.75 65.98
N ASP A 229 61.37 95.25 67.19
CA ASP A 229 61.60 93.83 67.47
C ASP A 229 60.32 92.98 67.39
N ILE A 230 59.16 93.59 67.71
CA ILE A 230 57.84 92.94 67.60
C ILE A 230 57.35 92.98 66.14
N GLN A 231 57.66 94.06 65.41
CA GLN A 231 57.33 94.18 63.99
C GLN A 231 58.08 93.15 63.14
N SER A 232 59.35 92.86 63.48
CA SER A 232 60.15 91.78 62.87
C SER A 232 59.55 90.40 63.12
N LYS A 233 59.22 90.07 64.38
CA LYS A 233 58.56 88.79 64.72
C LYS A 233 57.19 88.65 64.06
N TYR A 234 56.41 89.71 63.97
CA TYR A 234 55.13 89.69 63.27
C TYR A 234 55.29 89.52 61.76
N LEU A 235 56.28 90.17 61.13
CA LEU A 235 56.58 89.94 59.71
C LEU A 235 57.03 88.50 59.47
N GLN A 236 57.85 87.94 60.36
CA GLN A 236 58.32 86.57 60.25
C GLN A 236 57.17 85.56 60.42
N TYR A 237 56.30 85.77 61.43
CA TYR A 237 55.12 84.93 61.63
C TYR A 237 54.14 85.06 60.46
N ARG A 238 53.89 86.28 59.96
CA ARG A 238 53.05 86.53 58.77
C ARG A 238 53.62 85.86 57.52
N ASN A 239 54.94 85.88 57.33
CA ASN A 239 55.59 85.25 56.19
C ASN A 239 55.55 83.73 56.29
N ASN A 240 55.76 83.17 57.48
CA ASN A 240 55.63 81.72 57.73
C ASN A 240 54.18 81.26 57.49
N LEU A 241 53.20 81.99 58.03
CA LEU A 241 51.78 81.69 57.82
C LEU A 241 51.39 81.81 56.34
N LYS A 242 51.93 82.81 55.63
CA LYS A 242 51.72 82.97 54.18
C LYS A 242 52.35 81.81 53.41
N GLN A 243 53.54 81.35 53.78
CA GLN A 243 54.18 80.18 53.17
C GLN A 243 53.41 78.89 53.46
N GLU A 244 52.89 78.69 54.67
CA GLU A 244 52.04 77.54 54.99
C GLU A 244 50.72 77.58 54.23
N LEU A 245 50.05 78.73 54.17
CA LEU A 245 48.85 78.92 53.33
C LEU A 245 49.13 78.68 51.85
N GLN A 246 50.31 79.07 51.37
CA GLN A 246 50.71 78.84 49.99
C GLN A 246 51.02 77.36 49.73
N LYS A 247 51.67 76.66 50.67
CA LYS A 247 51.87 75.22 50.61
C LYS A 247 50.56 74.44 50.64
N GLU A 248 49.63 74.80 51.53
CA GLU A 248 48.31 74.18 51.58
C GLU A 248 47.48 74.53 50.33
N GLY A 249 47.57 75.77 49.83
CA GLY A 249 46.97 76.16 48.56
C GLY A 249 47.51 75.37 47.37
N SER A 250 48.82 75.10 47.32
CA SER A 250 49.43 74.22 46.32
C SER A 250 48.92 72.78 46.43
N LYS A 251 48.81 72.22 47.65
CA LYS A 251 48.21 70.89 47.83
C LYS A 251 46.76 70.83 47.36
N ILE A 252 45.97 71.87 47.60
CA ILE A 252 44.59 71.95 47.10
C ILE A 252 44.56 72.00 45.57
N ALA A 253 45.46 72.76 44.95
CA ALA A 253 45.57 72.83 43.49
C ALA A 253 45.96 71.48 42.90
N ASP A 254 46.97 70.80 43.47
CA ASP A 254 47.39 69.46 43.06
C ASP A 254 46.24 68.45 43.21
N PHE A 255 45.43 68.56 44.28
CA PHE A 255 44.27 67.70 44.50
C PHE A 255 43.13 67.99 43.51
N GLN A 256 42.90 69.26 43.16
CA GLN A 256 41.93 69.66 42.13
C GLN A 256 42.36 69.18 40.75
N GLU A 257 43.64 69.25 40.41
CA GLU A 257 44.20 68.72 39.17
C GLU A 257 44.09 67.19 39.13
N TYR A 258 44.39 66.50 40.24
CA TYR A 258 44.18 65.06 40.37
C TYR A 258 42.71 64.66 40.16
N LEU A 259 41.76 65.38 40.78
CA LEU A 259 40.34 65.15 40.57
C LEU A 259 39.89 65.46 39.13
N GLY A 260 40.41 66.53 38.52
CA GLY A 260 40.14 66.88 37.13
C GLY A 260 40.62 65.79 36.16
N ASN A 261 41.82 65.26 36.39
CA ASN A 261 42.37 64.15 35.61
C ASN A 261 41.61 62.85 35.86
N PHE A 262 41.20 62.58 37.10
CA PHE A 262 40.38 61.42 37.45
C PHE A 262 39.01 61.49 36.76
N VAL A 263 38.31 62.62 36.83
CA VAL A 263 37.03 62.84 36.15
C VAL A 263 37.20 62.77 34.63
N GLY A 264 38.23 63.38 34.06
CA GLY A 264 38.54 63.29 32.63
C GLY A 264 38.85 61.84 32.16
N SER A 265 39.51 61.04 33.01
CA SER A 265 39.76 59.62 32.75
C SER A 265 38.51 58.75 32.86
N LEU A 266 37.49 59.18 33.62
CA LEU A 266 36.18 58.53 33.69
C LEU A 266 35.24 58.97 32.55
N GLU A 267 35.36 60.19 32.03
CA GLU A 267 34.58 60.68 30.89
C GLU A 267 35.07 60.15 29.54
N SER A 268 36.35 59.82 29.42
CA SER A 268 36.94 59.30 28.17
C SER A 268 36.34 57.94 27.73
N PRO A 269 36.14 56.93 28.62
CA PRO A 269 35.39 55.73 28.30
C PRO A 269 33.91 55.98 28.01
N ARG A 270 33.30 56.98 28.68
CA ARG A 270 31.89 57.36 28.46
C ARG A 270 31.63 57.93 27.08
N ARG A 271 32.59 58.68 26.50
CA ARG A 271 32.50 59.16 25.11
C ARG A 271 32.77 58.06 24.08
N ASN A 272 33.62 57.07 24.39
CA ASN A 272 33.86 55.93 23.49
C ASN A 272 32.70 54.92 23.47
N LEU A 273 32.03 54.68 24.62
CA LEU A 273 30.88 53.78 24.69
C LEU A 273 29.62 54.32 23.96
N ASN A 274 29.51 55.64 23.79
CA ASN A 274 28.38 56.25 23.08
C ASN A 274 28.54 56.33 21.56
N ASN A 275 29.74 56.11 21.00
CA ASN A 275 29.99 56.37 19.57
C ASN A 275 30.46 55.18 18.72
N GLN A 276 30.91 54.05 19.30
CA GLN A 276 31.41 52.93 18.46
C GLN A 276 30.70 51.57 18.62
N ASP A 277 30.13 51.23 19.79
CA ASP A 277 29.57 49.87 19.97
C ASP A 277 28.03 49.79 19.84
N PHE A 278 27.29 50.88 20.11
CA PHE A 278 25.82 50.86 20.00
C PHE A 278 25.30 51.03 18.56
N ASN A 279 26.03 51.71 17.66
CA ASN A 279 25.61 51.87 16.27
C ASN A 279 25.93 50.65 15.39
N VAL A 280 26.89 49.80 15.76
CA VAL A 280 27.21 48.57 15.00
C VAL A 280 26.22 47.45 15.32
N ILE A 281 25.67 47.42 16.53
CA ILE A 281 24.68 46.40 16.93
C ILE A 281 23.27 46.74 16.42
N ILE A 282 22.91 48.03 16.31
CA ILE A 282 21.58 48.42 15.79
C ILE A 282 21.51 48.42 14.25
N HIS A 283 22.64 48.52 13.53
CA HIS A 283 22.64 48.46 12.05
C HIS A 283 22.93 47.07 11.44
N SER A 284 23.17 46.05 12.27
CA SER A 284 23.30 44.64 11.80
C SER A 284 22.03 43.81 11.97
N GLN A 285 21.00 44.32 12.67
CA GLN A 285 19.69 43.65 12.82
C GLN A 285 18.59 44.21 11.89
N GLY A 286 18.88 45.22 11.06
CA GLY A 286 17.91 45.82 10.12
C GLY A 286 18.10 45.47 8.65
N SER A 287 19.11 44.68 8.29
CA SER A 287 19.53 44.50 6.88
C SER A 287 19.55 43.03 6.41
N GLN A 288 18.78 42.14 7.06
CA GLN A 288 18.64 40.73 6.61
C GLN A 288 17.19 40.32 6.31
N GLU A 289 16.27 41.26 6.11
CA GLU A 289 14.86 40.96 5.78
C GLU A 289 14.45 41.28 4.33
N GLU A 290 15.36 41.67 3.43
CA GLU A 290 14.98 42.09 2.06
C GLU A 290 15.62 41.30 0.89
N ASP A 291 16.28 40.16 1.12
CA ASP A 291 16.96 39.42 0.04
C ASP A 291 16.58 37.93 -0.10
N LEU A 292 15.46 37.49 0.49
CA LEU A 292 15.01 36.09 0.40
C LEU A 292 13.95 35.80 -0.67
N ASP A 293 13.55 36.78 -1.50
CA ASP A 293 12.50 36.61 -2.50
C ASP A 293 12.99 36.47 -3.96
N LYS A 294 14.29 36.22 -4.19
CA LYS A 294 14.84 36.05 -5.54
C LYS A 294 15.82 34.90 -5.71
N ARG A 295 15.47 33.67 -5.28
CA ARG A 295 16.07 32.44 -5.83
C ARG A 295 15.04 31.34 -5.98
N ASN A 296 14.33 31.39 -7.10
CA ASN A 296 13.62 30.26 -7.67
C ASN A 296 14.58 29.54 -8.65
N PRO A 297 15.13 28.35 -8.36
CA PRO A 297 15.88 27.58 -9.34
C PRO A 297 14.98 26.49 -9.92
N LEU A 298 14.04 26.88 -10.78
CA LEU A 298 13.15 25.92 -11.48
C LEU A 298 13.18 26.07 -13.01
N SER A 299 14.25 26.66 -13.57
CA SER A 299 14.36 26.85 -15.02
C SER A 299 15.68 26.42 -15.66
N LEU A 300 16.42 25.49 -15.05
CA LEU A 300 17.61 24.89 -15.68
C LEU A 300 17.65 23.37 -15.50
N GLN A 301 16.67 22.67 -16.10
CA GLN A 301 16.78 21.23 -16.36
C GLN A 301 15.92 20.79 -17.54
N ILE A 302 16.09 21.45 -18.69
CA ILE A 302 15.71 20.93 -20.00
C ILE A 302 16.92 21.11 -20.91
N ASN A 303 17.87 20.18 -20.83
CA ASN A 303 18.82 19.81 -21.90
C ASN A 303 19.95 18.94 -21.31
N SER A 304 19.66 17.66 -21.09
CA SER A 304 20.72 16.62 -20.97
C SER A 304 20.24 15.21 -21.39
N ASN A 305 19.07 15.07 -22.01
CA ASN A 305 18.62 13.80 -22.62
C ASN A 305 18.87 13.79 -24.12
N ARG A 306 20.14 13.87 -24.53
CA ARG A 306 20.58 13.57 -25.89
C ARG A 306 22.09 13.30 -25.88
N GLN A 307 22.49 12.10 -25.45
CA GLN A 307 23.66 11.36 -25.92
C GLN A 307 23.87 10.14 -25.00
N GLU A 308 23.00 9.14 -25.09
CA GLU A 308 23.28 7.78 -24.60
C GLU A 308 22.35 6.76 -25.30
N SER A 309 22.27 6.89 -26.63
CA SER A 309 21.57 5.94 -27.50
C SER A 309 22.39 5.74 -28.76
N SER A 310 23.60 5.21 -28.57
CA SER A 310 24.40 4.63 -29.65
C SER A 310 25.49 3.79 -29.00
N ASN A 311 25.15 2.53 -28.69
CA ASN A 311 26.07 1.37 -28.60
C ASN A 311 25.29 0.17 -28.06
N GLN A 312 24.38 -0.37 -28.88
CA GLN A 312 23.81 -1.69 -28.67
C GLN A 312 23.38 -2.28 -30.02
N ILE A 313 24.35 -2.44 -30.91
CA ILE A 313 24.27 -3.34 -32.07
C ILE A 313 25.65 -3.97 -32.21
N GLN A 314 25.88 -5.05 -31.49
CA GLN A 314 26.84 -6.12 -31.78
C GLN A 314 26.75 -7.09 -30.61
N ASP A 315 25.91 -8.11 -30.76
CA ASP A 315 26.12 -9.47 -30.25
C ASP A 315 24.90 -10.34 -30.59
N GLU A 316 24.62 -10.44 -31.89
CA GLU A 316 23.83 -11.53 -32.49
C GLU A 316 24.77 -12.49 -33.21
N SER A 317 25.58 -13.19 -32.44
CA SER A 317 26.08 -14.51 -32.83
C SER A 317 26.48 -15.20 -31.55
N HIS A 318 25.99 -16.41 -31.32
CA HIS A 318 26.31 -17.40 -30.26
C HIS A 318 25.04 -17.94 -29.57
N ASN A 319 24.07 -18.38 -30.38
CA ASN A 319 22.99 -19.27 -29.95
C ASN A 319 23.17 -20.62 -30.65
N ASN A 320 23.89 -21.57 -30.04
CA ASN A 320 23.57 -22.99 -30.24
C ASN A 320 24.17 -24.03 -29.26
N ILE A 321 24.64 -23.65 -28.07
CA ILE A 321 25.09 -24.64 -27.07
C ILE A 321 24.70 -24.18 -25.67
N ASN A 322 23.44 -24.35 -25.23
CA ASN A 322 23.13 -24.34 -23.78
C ASN A 322 21.70 -24.74 -23.36
N ASN A 323 21.10 -25.78 -23.96
CA ASN A 323 19.79 -26.24 -23.47
C ASN A 323 19.85 -27.09 -22.17
N ASN A 324 21.00 -27.65 -21.79
CA ASN A 324 21.13 -28.42 -20.54
C ASN A 324 21.50 -27.59 -19.30
N ASN A 325 21.96 -26.34 -19.46
CA ASN A 325 22.28 -25.47 -18.31
C ASN A 325 21.09 -24.61 -17.82
N LYS A 326 20.06 -24.42 -18.65
CA LYS A 326 18.84 -23.69 -18.23
C LYS A 326 18.03 -24.46 -17.20
N GLN A 327 18.04 -25.80 -17.24
CA GLN A 327 17.30 -26.63 -16.29
C GLN A 327 17.93 -26.64 -14.89
N ASN A 328 19.27 -26.53 -14.79
CA ASN A 328 19.96 -26.38 -13.50
C ASN A 328 19.86 -24.95 -12.93
N GLN A 329 19.80 -23.91 -13.78
CA GLN A 329 19.54 -22.55 -13.32
C GLN A 329 18.14 -22.34 -12.73
N TYR A 330 17.13 -23.11 -13.15
CA TYR A 330 15.79 -23.09 -12.55
C TYR A 330 15.75 -23.74 -11.16
N ILE A 331 16.60 -24.73 -10.89
CA ILE A 331 16.68 -25.40 -9.59
C ILE A 331 17.42 -24.50 -8.58
N ASP A 332 18.49 -23.82 -8.99
CA ASP A 332 19.23 -22.90 -8.11
C ASP A 332 18.49 -21.58 -7.84
N THR A 333 17.63 -21.12 -8.75
CA THR A 333 16.79 -19.94 -8.53
C THR A 333 15.61 -20.22 -7.61
N ASN A 334 15.02 -21.42 -7.63
CA ASN A 334 13.97 -21.82 -6.68
C ASN A 334 14.52 -22.00 -5.25
N ASN A 335 15.71 -22.59 -5.09
CA ASN A 335 16.36 -22.71 -3.78
C ASN A 335 16.75 -21.34 -3.19
N ASN A 336 17.18 -20.38 -4.02
CA ASN A 336 17.45 -19.01 -3.59
C ASN A 336 16.18 -18.22 -3.20
N ILE A 337 15.04 -18.49 -3.84
CA ILE A 337 13.75 -17.85 -3.49
C ILE A 337 13.24 -18.35 -2.13
N ASP A 338 13.41 -19.64 -1.81
CA ASP A 338 13.04 -20.20 -0.51
C ASP A 338 13.97 -19.71 0.62
N GLU A 339 15.27 -19.56 0.36
CA GLU A 339 16.20 -18.93 1.31
C GLU A 339 15.89 -17.43 1.53
N LEU A 340 15.64 -16.67 0.46
CA LEU A 340 15.25 -15.24 0.54
C LEU A 340 13.90 -15.04 1.23
N ASN A 341 12.94 -15.94 1.03
CA ASN A 341 11.65 -15.92 1.72
C ASN A 341 11.81 -16.27 3.20
N SER A 342 12.67 -17.25 3.55
CA SER A 342 12.97 -17.60 4.95
C SER A 342 13.60 -16.42 5.72
N HIS A 343 14.47 -15.65 5.05
CA HIS A 343 15.15 -14.49 5.65
C HIS A 343 14.25 -13.24 5.73
N ARG A 344 13.29 -13.06 4.81
CA ARG A 344 12.32 -11.96 4.86
C ARG A 344 11.22 -12.15 5.90
N THR A 345 10.73 -13.37 6.11
CA THR A 345 9.63 -13.62 7.06
C THR A 345 10.07 -13.61 8.51
N ASN A 346 11.32 -13.97 8.81
CA ASN A 346 11.79 -14.10 10.19
C ASN A 346 12.28 -12.78 10.83
N ASN A 347 12.72 -11.79 10.04
CA ASN A 347 13.34 -10.58 10.60
C ASN A 347 12.48 -9.29 10.61
N LYS A 348 11.41 -9.17 9.81
CA LYS A 348 10.63 -7.90 9.73
C LYS A 348 9.23 -7.96 10.37
N GLN A 349 8.54 -9.11 10.35
CA GLN A 349 7.13 -9.17 10.80
C GLN A 349 6.94 -9.28 12.33
N GLY A 350 7.99 -9.63 13.07
CA GLY A 350 8.00 -9.62 14.54
C GLY A 350 8.36 -8.26 15.15
N SER A 351 9.17 -7.45 14.45
CA SER A 351 9.71 -6.19 14.98
C SER A 351 8.62 -5.12 15.12
N TYR A 352 7.83 -4.86 14.09
CA TYR A 352 6.80 -3.80 14.14
C TYR A 352 5.69 -4.06 15.17
N GLY A 353 5.28 -5.32 15.33
CA GLY A 353 4.28 -5.68 16.33
C GLY A 353 4.81 -5.53 17.77
N ARG A 354 6.10 -5.81 18.00
CA ARG A 354 6.73 -5.60 19.31
C ARG A 354 6.95 -4.13 19.62
N MET A 355 7.37 -3.33 18.64
CA MET A 355 7.55 -1.88 18.82
C MET A 355 6.24 -1.20 19.24
N LEU A 356 5.12 -1.51 18.58
CA LEU A 356 3.82 -0.93 18.94
C LEU A 356 3.35 -1.33 20.36
N THR A 357 3.69 -2.55 20.82
CA THR A 357 3.38 -2.98 22.19
C THR A 357 4.28 -2.31 23.23
N GLU A 358 5.57 -2.19 22.96
CA GLU A 358 6.54 -1.52 23.84
C GLU A 358 6.20 -0.03 23.97
N GLU A 359 5.91 0.66 22.87
CA GLU A 359 5.50 2.06 22.86
C GLU A 359 4.17 2.29 23.61
N SER A 360 3.21 1.37 23.49
CA SER A 360 1.97 1.40 24.28
C SER A 360 2.24 1.31 25.79
N ASP A 361 3.16 0.44 26.20
CA ASP A 361 3.45 0.22 27.62
C ASP A 361 4.24 1.38 28.23
N ASP A 362 5.14 2.00 27.47
CA ASP A 362 5.82 3.24 27.86
C ASP A 362 4.82 4.40 28.04
N ILE A 363 3.86 4.56 27.12
CA ILE A 363 2.81 5.59 27.25
C ILE A 363 1.94 5.34 28.48
N LYS A 364 1.56 4.08 28.78
CA LYS A 364 0.81 3.76 30.01
C LYS A 364 1.59 4.12 31.27
N GLN A 365 2.88 3.79 31.30
CA GLN A 365 3.73 4.07 32.44
C GLN A 365 3.92 5.57 32.66
N ASN A 366 4.15 6.34 31.59
CA ASN A 366 4.23 7.80 31.66
C ASN A 366 2.91 8.43 32.15
N ASN A 367 1.78 7.95 31.64
CA ASN A 367 0.46 8.42 32.09
C ASN A 367 0.23 8.15 33.58
N LYS A 368 0.68 6.99 34.08
CA LYS A 368 0.60 6.66 35.51
C LYS A 368 1.39 7.66 36.35
N VAL A 369 2.64 7.93 35.98
CA VAL A 369 3.52 8.90 36.67
C VAL A 369 2.91 10.30 36.67
N LEU A 370 2.36 10.75 35.54
CA LEU A 370 1.70 12.05 35.45
C LEU A 370 0.46 12.14 36.34
N LYS A 371 -0.39 11.11 36.35
CA LYS A 371 -1.58 11.06 37.21
C LYS A 371 -1.22 11.09 38.69
N ASP A 372 -0.17 10.38 39.10
CA ASP A 372 0.29 10.39 40.49
C ASP A 372 0.85 11.76 40.88
N LYS A 373 1.59 12.43 39.98
CA LYS A 373 2.10 13.80 40.21
C LYS A 373 0.98 14.85 40.29
N ILE A 374 -0.09 14.70 39.51
CA ILE A 374 -1.29 15.53 39.63
C ILE A 374 -1.93 15.34 41.02
N ARG A 375 -2.06 14.09 41.50
CA ARG A 375 -2.61 13.82 42.84
C ARG A 375 -1.79 14.47 43.95
N GLU A 376 -0.46 14.38 43.90
CA GLU A 376 0.41 15.07 44.86
C GLU A 376 0.18 16.58 44.86
N LEU A 377 0.14 17.22 43.68
CA LEU A 377 -0.09 18.66 43.57
C LEU A 377 -1.47 19.08 44.10
N VAL A 378 -2.51 18.25 43.88
CA VAL A 378 -3.85 18.49 44.43
C VAL A 378 -3.81 18.48 45.96
N ILE A 379 -3.17 17.48 46.57
CA ILE A 379 -3.00 17.37 48.03
C ILE A 379 -2.25 18.59 48.58
N GLU A 380 -1.16 19.02 47.91
CA GLU A 380 -0.41 20.21 48.32
C GLU A 380 -1.24 21.49 48.23
N ILE A 381 -2.08 21.65 47.20
CA ILE A 381 -2.99 22.80 47.08
C ILE A 381 -4.03 22.79 48.20
N GLU A 382 -4.62 21.65 48.54
CA GLU A 382 -5.58 21.55 49.65
C GLU A 382 -4.93 21.89 51.00
N ALA A 383 -3.70 21.42 51.24
CA ALA A 383 -2.93 21.79 52.42
C ALA A 383 -2.68 23.32 52.48
N LEU A 384 -2.24 23.93 51.37
CA LEU A 384 -2.01 25.38 51.30
C LEU A 384 -3.30 26.19 51.52
N LYS A 385 -4.43 25.76 50.94
CA LYS A 385 -5.74 26.39 51.17
C LYS A 385 -6.15 26.32 52.64
N THR A 386 -5.89 25.21 53.30
CA THR A 386 -6.19 25.02 54.72
C THR A 386 -5.35 25.96 55.57
N THR A 387 -4.06 26.12 55.26
CA THR A 387 -3.18 27.09 55.94
C THR A 387 -3.66 28.52 55.75
N LEU A 388 -4.03 28.91 54.53
CA LEU A 388 -4.56 30.23 54.22
C LEU A 388 -5.86 30.52 55.02
N GLN A 389 -6.79 29.55 55.06
CA GLN A 389 -8.02 29.66 55.85
C GLN A 389 -7.75 29.75 57.36
N ALA A 390 -6.76 29.01 57.87
CA ALA A 390 -6.37 29.08 59.27
C ALA A 390 -5.79 30.46 59.63
N GLN A 391 -5.00 31.07 58.74
CA GLN A 391 -4.45 32.41 58.90
C GLN A 391 -5.55 33.49 58.89
N ASP A 392 -6.55 33.36 58.01
CA ASP A 392 -7.71 34.27 57.98
C ASP A 392 -8.59 34.14 59.24
N SER A 393 -8.72 32.92 59.76
CA SER A 393 -9.55 32.62 60.94
C SER A 393 -8.94 33.12 62.26
N GLN A 394 -7.61 33.27 62.33
CA GLN A 394 -6.92 33.68 63.56
C GLN A 394 -7.07 35.16 63.92
N GLY A 395 -7.74 35.98 63.09
CA GLY A 395 -8.11 37.36 63.42
C GLY A 395 -6.88 38.23 63.74
N ILE A 396 -6.43 39.02 62.76
CA ILE A 396 -5.16 39.75 62.89
C ILE A 396 -5.24 40.80 64.02
N GLN A 397 -4.75 40.44 65.22
CA GLN A 397 -4.59 41.33 66.38
C GLN A 397 -3.17 41.88 66.52
N GLY A 398 -2.35 41.76 65.48
CA GLY A 398 -0.98 42.29 65.44
C GLY A 398 -0.88 43.77 65.09
N SER A 399 0.31 44.32 65.36
CA SER A 399 0.75 45.66 64.96
C SER A 399 0.66 45.88 63.45
N SER A 400 0.68 47.14 62.99
CA SER A 400 0.55 47.47 61.56
C SER A 400 1.59 46.74 60.69
N ASP A 401 2.81 46.56 61.19
CA ASP A 401 3.89 45.90 60.46
C ASP A 401 3.67 44.38 60.37
N GLU A 402 3.12 43.76 61.41
CA GLU A 402 2.73 42.34 61.40
C GLU A 402 1.55 42.08 60.46
N ARG A 403 0.59 43.02 60.36
CA ARG A 403 -0.49 42.97 59.36
C ARG A 403 0.08 43.01 57.94
N GLN A 404 1.02 43.90 57.66
CA GLN A 404 1.60 44.04 56.33
C GLN A 404 2.40 42.79 55.91
N GLY A 405 3.12 42.18 56.86
CA GLY A 405 3.85 40.93 56.64
C GLY A 405 2.93 39.74 56.34
N LEU A 406 1.82 39.62 57.08
CA LEU A 406 0.81 38.58 56.85
C LEU A 406 0.10 38.74 55.49
N ILE A 407 -0.21 39.98 55.08
CA ILE A 407 -0.81 40.26 53.76
C ILE A 407 0.14 39.83 52.65
N SER A 408 1.41 40.21 52.73
CA SER A 408 2.44 39.83 51.74
C SER A 408 2.63 38.30 51.67
N SER A 409 2.55 37.63 52.83
CA SER A 409 2.65 36.16 52.90
C SER A 409 1.43 35.47 52.29
N ASN A 410 0.22 35.99 52.52
CA ASN A 410 -1.02 35.48 51.93
C ASN A 410 -1.07 35.69 50.41
N GLU A 411 -0.60 36.84 49.91
CA GLU A 411 -0.47 37.08 48.47
C GLU A 411 0.50 36.10 47.81
N ALA A 412 1.67 35.87 48.42
CA ALA A 412 2.64 34.89 47.92
C ALA A 412 2.08 33.45 47.93
N LEU A 413 1.29 33.09 48.95
CA LEU A 413 0.64 31.78 49.03
C LEU A 413 -0.45 31.63 47.96
N SER A 414 -1.24 32.68 47.72
CA SER A 414 -2.26 32.74 46.66
C SER A 414 -1.65 32.57 45.27
N ASP A 415 -0.56 33.28 44.99
CA ASP A 415 0.19 33.15 43.73
C ASP A 415 0.78 31.75 43.55
N LEU A 416 1.27 31.13 44.62
CA LEU A 416 1.76 29.76 44.59
C LEU A 416 0.64 28.76 44.29
N ILE A 417 -0.53 28.90 44.91
CA ILE A 417 -1.72 28.09 44.63
C ILE A 417 -2.12 28.25 43.15
N LYS A 418 -2.12 29.48 42.62
CA LYS A 418 -2.46 29.76 41.22
C LYS A 418 -1.47 29.10 40.25
N LYS A 419 -0.16 29.21 40.50
CA LYS A 419 0.88 28.54 39.70
C LYS A 419 0.75 27.02 39.73
N LYS A 420 0.50 26.43 40.90
CA LYS A 420 0.28 24.98 41.02
C LYS A 420 -1.00 24.52 40.32
N SER A 421 -2.07 25.31 40.37
CA SER A 421 -3.32 25.04 39.63
C SER A 421 -3.07 25.04 38.12
N GLN A 422 -2.36 26.05 37.60
CA GLN A 422 -1.99 26.11 36.17
C GLN A 422 -1.13 24.91 35.75
N LEU A 423 -0.24 24.44 36.63
CA LEU A 423 0.56 23.25 36.38
C LEU A 423 -0.31 21.99 36.32
N ILE A 424 -1.29 21.83 37.20
CA ILE A 424 -2.27 20.73 37.16
C ILE A 424 -3.04 20.74 35.83
N ASP A 425 -3.52 21.90 35.39
CA ASP A 425 -4.25 22.01 34.12
C ASP A 425 -3.38 21.59 32.94
N SER A 426 -2.13 22.05 32.89
CA SER A 426 -1.16 21.67 31.85
C SER A 426 -0.85 20.16 31.85
N LEU A 427 -0.65 19.57 33.03
CA LEU A 427 -0.41 18.13 33.16
C LEU A 427 -1.66 17.32 32.79
N SER A 428 -2.85 17.80 33.13
CA SER A 428 -4.12 17.15 32.78
C SER A 428 -4.34 17.13 31.27
N ILE A 429 -4.04 18.23 30.57
CA ILE A 429 -4.08 18.28 29.10
C ILE A 429 -3.11 17.25 28.50
N LYS A 430 -1.89 17.14 29.01
CA LYS A 430 -0.91 16.13 28.56
C LYS A 430 -1.40 14.70 28.74
N VAL A 431 -2.03 14.40 29.88
CA VAL A 431 -2.63 13.07 30.15
C VAL A 431 -3.72 12.75 29.13
N VAL A 432 -4.63 13.69 28.87
CA VAL A 432 -5.69 13.51 27.87
C VAL A 432 -5.11 13.28 26.48
N GLN A 433 -4.09 14.04 26.10
CA GLN A 433 -3.41 13.90 24.80
C GLN A 433 -2.76 12.51 24.65
N GLN A 434 -2.06 12.04 25.69
CA GLN A 434 -1.48 10.69 25.70
C GLN A 434 -2.55 9.58 25.69
N GLU A 435 -3.72 9.78 26.31
CA GLU A 435 -4.84 8.83 26.22
C GLU A 435 -5.42 8.76 24.81
N VAL A 436 -5.51 9.89 24.08
CA VAL A 436 -5.93 9.91 22.68
C VAL A 436 -4.93 9.14 21.80
N GLU A 437 -3.62 9.41 21.96
CA GLU A 437 -2.55 8.69 21.24
C GLU A 437 -2.60 7.17 21.52
N MET A 438 -2.77 6.77 22.78
CA MET A 438 -2.91 5.36 23.16
C MET A 438 -4.14 4.70 22.52
N ASN A 439 -5.27 5.39 22.43
CA ASN A 439 -6.48 4.87 21.79
C ASN A 439 -6.30 4.72 20.28
N GLN A 440 -5.54 5.61 19.64
CA GLN A 440 -5.17 5.49 18.23
C GLN A 440 -4.25 4.29 17.99
N LEU A 441 -3.19 4.13 18.80
CA LEU A 441 -2.29 2.97 18.76
C LEU A 441 -3.04 1.63 18.95
N LYS A 442 -4.05 1.59 19.82
CA LYS A 442 -4.91 0.40 19.99
C LYS A 442 -5.70 0.08 18.72
N LYS A 443 -6.26 1.09 18.04
CA LYS A 443 -6.98 0.90 16.77
C LYS A 443 -6.05 0.36 15.68
N GLU A 444 -4.87 0.95 15.56
CA GLU A 444 -3.85 0.53 14.58
C GLU A 444 -3.36 -0.90 14.86
N THR A 445 -3.11 -1.23 16.13
CA THR A 445 -2.74 -2.60 16.54
C THR A 445 -3.83 -3.61 16.16
N ALA A 446 -5.11 -3.28 16.40
CA ALA A 446 -6.23 -4.13 16.01
C ALA A 446 -6.33 -4.30 14.48
N GLN A 447 -6.09 -3.23 13.71
CA GLN A 447 -6.05 -3.28 12.25
C GLN A 447 -4.91 -4.16 11.74
N VAL A 448 -3.70 -4.04 12.32
CA VAL A 448 -2.56 -4.90 11.99
C VAL A 448 -2.86 -6.37 12.30
N GLN A 449 -3.51 -6.68 13.42
CA GLN A 449 -3.93 -8.05 13.74
C GLN A 449 -4.96 -8.59 12.73
N LYS A 450 -5.93 -7.77 12.30
CA LYS A 450 -6.90 -8.14 11.25
C LYS A 450 -6.19 -8.43 9.92
N LEU A 451 -5.24 -7.58 9.52
CA LEU A 451 -4.44 -7.79 8.32
C LEU A 451 -3.60 -9.08 8.39
N LYS A 452 -2.98 -9.38 9.54
CA LYS A 452 -2.26 -10.65 9.76
C LYS A 452 -3.17 -11.86 9.60
N LYS A 453 -4.41 -11.80 10.13
CA LYS A 453 -5.40 -12.88 9.95
C LYS A 453 -5.78 -13.06 8.48
N ASN A 454 -6.02 -11.97 7.76
CA ASN A 454 -6.31 -12.01 6.31
C ASN A 454 -5.13 -12.58 5.52
N GLN A 455 -3.90 -12.14 5.80
CA GLN A 455 -2.70 -12.66 5.16
C GLN A 455 -2.56 -14.18 5.36
N LYS A 456 -2.86 -14.68 6.56
CA LYS A 456 -2.87 -16.13 6.84
C LYS A 456 -3.94 -16.87 6.03
N MET A 457 -5.16 -16.31 5.90
CA MET A 457 -6.22 -16.90 5.08
C MET A 457 -5.83 -16.94 3.59
N PHE A 458 -5.29 -15.85 3.04
CA PHE A 458 -4.81 -15.82 1.66
C PHE A 458 -3.68 -16.81 1.42
N LYS A 459 -2.72 -16.94 2.35
CA LYS A 459 -1.67 -17.95 2.26
C LYS A 459 -2.25 -19.37 2.18
N ASN A 460 -3.24 -19.68 3.02
CA ASN A 460 -3.91 -20.99 2.99
C ASN A 460 -4.67 -21.22 1.66
N GLN A 461 -5.34 -20.19 1.12
CA GLN A 461 -6.01 -20.28 -0.19
C GLN A 461 -5.02 -20.53 -1.33
N ILE A 462 -3.86 -19.85 -1.32
CA ILE A 462 -2.80 -20.09 -2.30
C ILE A 462 -2.28 -21.53 -2.22
N GLU A 463 -2.05 -22.06 -1.02
CA GLU A 463 -1.60 -23.44 -0.85
C GLU A 463 -2.65 -24.47 -1.30
N LEU A 464 -3.95 -24.19 -1.10
CA LEU A 464 -5.03 -25.03 -1.65
C LEU A 464 -5.03 -25.02 -3.19
N VAL A 465 -4.95 -23.84 -3.80
CA VAL A 465 -4.89 -23.72 -5.27
C VAL A 465 -3.66 -24.42 -5.85
N LYS A 466 -2.50 -24.30 -5.20
CA LYS A 466 -1.28 -25.04 -5.58
C LYS A 466 -1.47 -26.55 -5.49
N HIS A 467 -2.11 -27.03 -4.42
CA HIS A 467 -2.40 -28.45 -4.25
C HIS A 467 -3.31 -28.96 -5.38
N ASP A 468 -4.42 -28.28 -5.66
CA ASP A 468 -5.35 -28.65 -6.72
C ASP A 468 -4.68 -28.65 -8.10
N TYR A 469 -3.83 -27.65 -8.37
CA TYR A 469 -3.06 -27.58 -9.60
C TYR A 469 -2.06 -28.74 -9.73
N ASN A 470 -1.37 -29.11 -8.65
CA ASN A 470 -0.45 -30.25 -8.64
C ASN A 470 -1.16 -31.58 -8.86
N GLU A 471 -2.34 -31.78 -8.28
CA GLU A 471 -3.17 -32.97 -8.54
C GLU A 471 -3.64 -33.03 -9.99
N GLN A 472 -4.02 -31.89 -10.60
CA GLN A 472 -4.34 -31.84 -12.04
C GLN A 472 -3.13 -32.20 -12.92
N ILE A 473 -1.93 -31.69 -12.60
CA ILE A 473 -0.69 -32.07 -13.31
C ILE A 473 -0.48 -33.58 -13.22
N LYS A 474 -0.59 -34.15 -12.01
CA LYS A 474 -0.39 -35.58 -11.77
C LYS A 474 -1.39 -36.43 -12.56
N GLN A 475 -2.66 -36.03 -12.60
CA GLN A 475 -3.68 -36.69 -13.42
C GLN A 475 -3.32 -36.66 -14.90
N LYS A 476 -2.85 -35.51 -15.42
CA LYS A 476 -2.38 -35.40 -16.82
C LYS A 476 -1.14 -36.23 -17.11
N GLU A 477 -0.22 -36.37 -16.17
CA GLU A 477 0.92 -37.27 -16.30
C GLU A 477 0.49 -38.75 -16.36
N GLU A 478 -0.53 -39.15 -15.59
CA GLU A 478 -1.08 -40.52 -15.64
C GLU A 478 -1.83 -40.78 -16.96
N GLU A 479 -2.65 -39.83 -17.43
CA GLU A 479 -3.30 -39.90 -18.75
C GLU A 479 -2.26 -40.06 -19.87
N MET A 480 -1.15 -39.30 -19.80
CA MET A 480 -0.07 -39.36 -20.79
C MET A 480 0.67 -40.70 -20.75
N LYS A 481 0.93 -41.26 -19.56
CA LYS A 481 1.51 -42.60 -19.42
C LYS A 481 0.62 -43.67 -20.05
N LEU A 482 -0.68 -43.61 -19.81
CA LEU A 482 -1.65 -44.53 -20.42
C LEU A 482 -1.63 -44.43 -21.94
N LEU A 483 -1.62 -43.22 -22.49
CA LEU A 483 -1.55 -42.98 -23.93
C LEU A 483 -0.26 -43.57 -24.54
N ILE A 484 0.88 -43.39 -23.86
CA ILE A 484 2.16 -43.97 -24.29
C ILE A 484 2.07 -45.51 -24.32
N THR A 485 1.50 -46.14 -23.30
CA THR A 485 1.31 -47.60 -23.26
C THR A 485 0.45 -48.09 -24.43
N VAL A 486 -0.68 -47.44 -24.70
CA VAL A 486 -1.57 -47.78 -25.83
C VAL A 486 -0.84 -47.65 -27.17
N LEU A 487 -0.02 -46.60 -27.35
CA LEU A 487 0.77 -46.43 -28.56
C LEU A 487 1.81 -47.54 -28.77
N TYR A 488 2.43 -48.03 -27.69
CA TYR A 488 3.34 -49.20 -27.77
C TYR A 488 2.58 -50.47 -28.15
N GLU A 489 1.42 -50.74 -27.55
CA GLU A 489 0.60 -51.90 -27.89
C GLU A 489 0.14 -51.89 -29.35
N LEU A 490 -0.31 -50.73 -29.86
CA LEU A 490 -0.70 -50.56 -31.26
C LEU A 490 0.49 -50.77 -32.21
N ARG A 491 1.68 -50.32 -31.82
CA ARG A 491 2.90 -50.54 -32.60
C ARG A 491 3.23 -52.03 -32.68
N ASP A 492 3.13 -52.76 -31.57
CA ASP A 492 3.43 -54.19 -31.51
C ASP A 492 2.39 -55.01 -32.30
N GLN A 493 1.10 -54.67 -32.20
CA GLN A 493 0.04 -55.26 -33.03
C GLN A 493 0.31 -55.06 -34.52
N LYS A 494 0.67 -53.83 -34.92
CA LYS A 494 1.04 -53.52 -36.31
C LYS A 494 2.22 -54.36 -36.79
N ALA A 495 3.21 -54.60 -35.94
CA ALA A 495 4.36 -55.44 -36.25
C ALA A 495 4.02 -56.93 -36.35
N GLN A 496 2.99 -57.41 -35.67
CA GLN A 496 2.52 -58.81 -35.78
C GLN A 496 1.67 -59.06 -37.04
N THR A 497 0.98 -58.02 -37.53
CA THR A 497 0.15 -58.10 -38.74
C THR A 497 0.92 -57.89 -40.04
N ALA A 498 2.14 -57.38 -39.98
CA ALA A 498 3.04 -57.15 -41.11
C ALA A 498 4.03 -58.30 -41.24
#